data_AF-A0A952PCV6-F1
#
_entry.id   AF-A0A952PCV6-F1
#
_cell.length_a   1.000
_cell.length_b   1.000
_cell.length_c   1.000
_cell.angle_alpha   90.00
_cell.angle_beta   90.00
_cell.angle_gamma   90.00
#
_symmetry.space_group_name_H-M   'P 1'
#
loop_
_entity.id
_entity.type
_entity.pdbx_description
1 polymer ?
#
loop_
_entity_poly.entity_id
_entity_poly.type
_entity_poly.pdbx_seq_one_letter_code
_entity_poly.pdbx_strand_id
1 'polypeptide(L)' 'MTSLLTARQAYEYLNIHRTTFIRYVNNGIIPSITLAEYQDGKRKVRRFKQDDLDALNTSKAIMPADKPKVRKRRKKLFS' A
#
# COMPACT_ATOMS: atom_id res chain seq x y z
N MET A 1 -18.43 12.57 -3.87
CA MET A 1 -18.52 11.32 -4.66
C MET A 1 -17.27 10.51 -4.36
N THR A 2 -17.37 9.34 -3.73
CA THR A 2 -16.21 8.51 -3.33
C THR A 2 -16.02 7.34 -4.29
N SER A 3 -14.85 7.25 -4.94
CA SER A 3 -14.51 6.18 -5.89
C SER A 3 -13.96 4.94 -5.16
N LEU A 4 -14.36 3.75 -5.63
CA LEU A 4 -13.85 2.47 -5.13
C LEU A 4 -12.77 1.92 -6.06
N LEU A 5 -11.56 1.77 -5.53
CA LEU A 5 -10.38 1.32 -6.24
C LEU A 5 -10.17 -0.18 -6.08
N THR A 6 -9.62 -0.81 -7.12
CA THR A 6 -9.08 -2.18 -7.06
C THR A 6 -7.79 -2.22 -6.24
N ALA A 7 -7.38 -3.41 -5.78
CA ALA A 7 -6.08 -3.59 -5.16
C ALA A 7 -4.92 -3.07 -6.04
N ARG A 8 -5.04 -3.22 -7.37
CA ARG A 8 -4.05 -2.71 -8.33
C ARG A 8 -3.94 -1.19 -8.27
N GLN A 9 -5.07 -0.53 -8.46
CA GLN A 9 -5.14 0.93 -8.42
C GLN A 9 -4.70 1.47 -7.05
N ALA A 10 -5.03 0.78 -5.96
CA ALA A 10 -4.72 1.24 -4.61
C ALA A 10 -3.21 1.25 -4.29
N TYR A 11 -2.45 0.20 -4.65
CA TYR A 11 -1.00 0.22 -4.42
C TYR A 11 -0.26 1.15 -5.38
N GLU A 12 -0.77 1.31 -6.61
CA GLU A 12 -0.24 2.28 -7.59
C GLU A 12 -0.49 3.71 -7.08
N TYR A 13 -1.68 3.99 -6.53
CA TYR A 13 -2.04 5.28 -5.94
C TYR A 13 -1.13 5.67 -4.77
N LEU A 14 -0.87 4.71 -3.88
CA LEU A 14 0.02 4.91 -2.73
C LEU A 14 1.51 4.89 -3.10
N ASN A 15 1.85 4.65 -4.37
CA ASN A 15 3.21 4.48 -4.85
C ASN A 15 4.04 3.50 -3.99
N ILE A 16 3.47 2.33 -3.68
CA ILE A 16 4.14 1.27 -2.93
C ILE A 16 4.11 -0.05 -3.68
N HIS A 17 5.08 -0.92 -3.38
CA HIS A 17 5.13 -2.24 -3.97
C HIS A 17 3.93 -3.11 -3.53
N ARG A 18 3.41 -3.94 -4.45
CA ARG A 18 2.26 -4.83 -4.21
C ARG A 18 2.40 -5.68 -2.95
N THR A 19 3.60 -6.19 -2.65
CA THR A 19 3.84 -7.01 -1.45
C THR A 19 3.73 -6.20 -0.17
N THR A 20 4.23 -4.97 -0.14
CA THR A 20 4.11 -4.03 0.97
C THR A 20 2.64 -3.66 1.19
N PHE A 21 1.91 -3.39 0.11
CA PHE A 21 0.47 -3.15 0.15
C PHE A 21 -0.29 -4.33 0.77
N ILE A 22 -0.04 -5.56 0.30
CA ILE A 22 -0.68 -6.77 0.87
C ILE A 22 -0.37 -6.91 2.36
N ARG A 23 0.88 -6.63 2.78
CA ARG A 23 1.26 -6.64 4.19
C ARG A 23 0.48 -5.62 5.00
N TYR A 24 0.33 -4.38 4.49
CA TYR A 24 -0.44 -3.33 5.17
C TYR A 24 -1.92 -3.65 5.24
N VAL A 25 -2.50 -4.24 4.20
CA VAL A 25 -3.90 -4.71 4.25
C VAL A 25 -4.06 -5.85 5.27
N ASN A 26 -3.14 -6.82 5.31
CA ASN A 26 -3.22 -7.94 6.25
C ASN A 26 -2.97 -7.52 7.71
N ASN A 27 -2.15 -6.49 7.94
CA ASN A 27 -1.92 -5.90 9.25
C ASN A 27 -3.04 -4.93 9.68
N GLY A 28 -4.06 -4.71 8.85
CA GLY A 28 -5.15 -3.78 9.14
C GLY A 28 -4.79 -2.29 9.04
N ILE A 29 -3.64 -1.96 8.47
CA ILE A 29 -3.20 -0.56 8.24
C ILE A 29 -4.00 0.08 7.11
N ILE A 30 -4.21 -0.66 6.02
CA ILE A 30 -5.05 -0.21 4.91
C ILE A 30 -6.43 -0.86 5.08
N PRO A 31 -7.48 -0.08 5.41
CA PRO A 31 -8.82 -0.63 5.49
C PRO A 31 -9.26 -1.08 4.09
N SER A 32 -9.74 -2.32 3.99
CA SER A 32 -10.27 -2.87 2.75
C SER A 32 -11.74 -3.19 2.93
N ILE A 33 -12.56 -2.76 1.99
CA ILE A 33 -13.96 -3.13 1.93
C ILE A 33 -14.05 -4.42 1.12
N THR A 34 -14.55 -5.46 1.77
CA THR A 34 -14.94 -6.69 1.06
C THR A 34 -16.33 -6.41 0.50
N LEU A 35 -16.42 -6.02 -0.77
CA LEU A 35 -17.68 -5.51 -1.35
C LEU A 35 -18.80 -6.56 -1.42
N ALA A 36 -18.49 -7.84 -1.27
CA ALA A 36 -19.45 -8.87 -0.92
C ALA A 36 -18.67 -10.15 -0.59
N GLU A 37 -19.06 -10.81 0.49
CA GLU A 37 -19.00 -12.27 0.53
C GLU A 37 -19.92 -12.79 -0.57
N TYR A 38 -19.36 -13.03 -1.75
CA TYR A 38 -20.04 -13.86 -2.73
C TYR A 38 -20.04 -15.29 -2.19
N GLN A 39 -21.23 -15.75 -1.82
CA GLN A 39 -21.70 -17.12 -2.06
C GLN A 39 -21.10 -17.62 -3.39
N ASP A 40 -20.71 -18.90 -3.46
CA ASP A 40 -20.09 -19.56 -4.65
C ASP A 40 -18.57 -19.47 -4.84
N GLY A 41 -17.80 -19.58 -3.75
CA GLY A 41 -16.56 -20.38 -3.76
C GLY A 41 -15.38 -19.92 -4.63
N LYS A 42 -15.42 -18.76 -5.30
CA LYS A 42 -14.29 -18.29 -6.13
C LYS A 42 -14.05 -16.78 -5.99
N ARG A 43 -12.91 -16.47 -5.33
CA ARG A 43 -12.17 -15.19 -5.24
C ARG A 43 -12.81 -14.05 -4.43
N LYS A 44 -12.26 -13.81 -3.22
CA LYS A 44 -12.49 -12.60 -2.42
C LYS A 44 -11.95 -11.36 -3.14
N VAL A 45 -12.82 -10.52 -3.70
CA VAL A 45 -12.43 -9.25 -4.33
C VAL A 45 -12.44 -8.14 -3.28
N ARG A 46 -11.24 -7.69 -2.86
CA ARG A 46 -11.08 -6.54 -1.96
C ARG A 46 -11.07 -5.24 -2.77
N ARG A 47 -11.80 -4.24 -2.26
CA ARG A 47 -11.91 -2.89 -2.82
C ARG A 47 -11.53 -1.87 -1.76
N PHE A 48 -11.05 -0.72 -2.20
CA PHE A 48 -10.46 0.30 -1.33
C PHE A 48 -11.12 1.65 -1.63
N LYS A 49 -11.55 2.38 -0.60
CA LYS A 49 -12.04 3.75 -0.80
C LYS A 49 -10.86 4.66 -1.08
N GLN A 50 -11.01 5.56 -2.04
CA GLN A 50 -9.99 6.56 -2.32
C GLN A 50 -9.71 7.45 -1.10
N ASP A 51 -10.75 7.88 -0.39
CA ASP A 51 -10.64 8.70 0.83
C ASP A 51 -9.78 8.05 1.92
N ASP A 52 -9.89 6.73 2.09
CA ASP A 52 -9.07 5.99 3.05
C ASP A 52 -7.58 6.01 2.66
N LEU A 53 -7.29 5.88 1.35
CA LEU A 53 -5.93 5.98 0.84
C LEU A 53 -5.38 7.41 0.96
N ASP A 54 -6.21 8.43 0.74
CA ASP A 54 -5.85 9.84 0.92
C ASP A 54 -5.53 10.18 2.38
N ALA A 55 -6.33 9.67 3.32
CA ALA A 55 -6.05 9.79 4.74
C ALA A 55 -4.70 9.13 5.11
N LEU A 56 -4.41 7.97 4.53
CA LEU A 56 -3.14 7.26 4.75
C LEU A 56 -1.93 7.96 4.14
N ASN A 57 -2.10 8.60 2.98
CA ASN A 57 -1.06 9.39 2.32
C ASN A 57 -0.78 10.67 3.12
N THR A 58 -1.84 11.35 3.57
CA THR A 58 -1.77 12.58 4.37
C THR A 58 -1.13 12.35 5.74
N SER A 59 -1.48 11.22 6.38
CA SER A 59 -0.94 10.86 7.70
C SER A 59 0.53 10.40 7.69
N LYS A 60 1.16 10.27 6.51
CA LYS A 60 2.51 9.66 6.35
C LYS A 60 2.64 8.26 6.98
N ALA A 61 1.52 7.60 7.28
CA ALA A 61 1.52 6.25 7.85
C ALA A 61 2.12 5.23 6.86
N ILE A 62 2.04 5.55 5.57
CA ILE A 62 2.64 4.79 4.48
C ILE A 62 3.91 5.51 4.06
N MET A 63 5.05 5.11 4.62
CA MET A 63 6.33 5.56 4.08
C MET A 63 6.52 4.93 2.69
N PRO A 64 6.65 5.72 1.61
CA PRO A 64 7.09 5.18 0.34
C PRO A 64 8.46 4.53 0.57
N ALA A 65 8.60 3.28 0.16
CA ALA A 65 9.84 2.51 0.34
C ALA A 65 10.99 3.04 -0.55
N ASP A 66 10.78 4.13 -1.28
CA ASP A 66 11.81 4.84 -2.04
C ASP A 66 12.53 5.90 -1.20
N LYS A 67 13.19 5.44 -0.13
CA LYS A 67 14.47 6.07 0.20
C LYS A 67 15.50 5.27 -0.59
N PRO A 68 16.13 5.82 -1.65
CA PRO A 68 17.26 5.17 -2.26
C PRO A 68 18.23 4.83 -1.14
N LYS A 69 18.56 3.54 -1.02
CA LYS A 69 19.51 3.05 -0.02
C LYS A 69 20.88 3.59 -0.41
N VAL A 70 21.17 4.85 -0.06
CA VAL A 70 22.47 5.50 -0.27
C VAL A 70 23.47 4.68 0.54
N ARG A 71 24.13 3.74 -0.12
CA ARG A 71 25.16 2.90 0.48
C ARG A 71 26.30 3.84 0.81
N LYS A 72 26.40 4.24 2.09
CA LYS A 72 27.50 5.08 2.59
C LYS A 72 28.81 4.39 2.22
N ARG A 73 29.51 4.89 1.20
CA ARG A 73 30.86 4.44 0.85
C ARG A 73 31.74 4.90 2.00
N ARG A 74 32.13 3.97 2.89
CA ARG A 74 33.13 4.27 3.92
C ARG A 74 34.37 4.78 3.18
N LYS A 75 34.70 6.06 3.35
CA LYS A 75 36.05 6.58 3.02
C LYS A 75 37.02 5.64 3.73
N LYS A 76 37.85 4.90 2.99
CA LYS A 76 39.09 4.39 3.58
C LYS A 76 39.95 5.64 3.79
N LEU A 77 39.98 6.12 5.03
CA LEU A 77 41.06 6.99 5.49
C LEU A 77 42.29 6.08 5.51
N PHE A 78 43.38 6.53 4.90
CA PHE A 78 44.65 5.81 4.73
C PHE A 78 44.68 4.79 3.56
N SER A 79 44.85 5.33 2.35
CA SER A 79 45.82 4.85 1.36
C SER A 79 46.78 5.99 1.09
#